data_AF-A0AAP0BS09-F1
#
_entry.id   AF-A0AAP0BS09-F1
#
_cell.length_a   1.000
_cell.length_b   1.000
_cell.length_c   1.000
_cell.angle_alpha   90.00
_cell.angle_beta   90.00
_cell.angle_gamma   90.00
#
_symmetry.space_group_name_H-M   'P 1'
#
loop_
_entity.id
_entity.type
_entity.pdbx_description
1 polymer ?
#
loop_
_entity_poly.entity_id
_entity_poly.type
_entity_poly.pdbx_seq_one_letter_code
_entity_poly.pdbx_strand_id
1 'polypeptide(L)'
;MVLDAPGSANKKESAERDYEYCVKVIRWLECAGRMEKEFRVKFLTWFSLNATPQERRVVSTFIHVLIDDPGGLVSQLADAFMDGICNNKKSVVEMGFCSRLWH
;
A
#
# COMPACT_ATOMS: atom_id res chain seq x y z
N MET A 1 -27.57 -10.38 -34.33
CA MET A 1 -26.50 -9.46 -33.88
C MET A 1 -26.46 -9.58 -32.37
N VAL A 2 -25.50 -10.35 -31.84
CA VAL A 2 -25.36 -10.58 -30.40
C VAL A 2 -24.87 -9.27 -29.79
N LEU A 3 -25.67 -8.66 -28.93
CA LEU A 3 -25.28 -7.48 -28.18
C LEU A 3 -24.48 -7.98 -26.97
N ASP A 4 -23.18 -7.75 -27.03
CA ASP A 4 -22.20 -8.04 -25.99
C ASP A 4 -22.60 -7.33 -24.69
N ALA A 5 -22.74 -8.11 -23.62
CA ALA A 5 -22.97 -7.58 -22.27
C ALA A 5 -21.66 -6.98 -21.77
N PRO A 6 -21.63 -5.76 -21.17
CA PRO A 6 -20.41 -5.22 -20.59
C PRO A 6 -20.04 -6.03 -19.34
N GLY A 7 -19.21 -7.05 -19.57
CA GLY A 7 -18.63 -7.86 -18.53
C GLY A 7 -17.74 -7.00 -17.63
N SER A 8 -18.15 -6.82 -16.37
CA SER A 8 -17.41 -7.21 -15.15
C SER A 8 -15.86 -7.12 -15.10
N ALA A 9 -15.21 -6.27 -15.88
CA ALA A 9 -13.74 -6.21 -16.01
C ALA A 9 -13.09 -4.91 -15.48
N ASN A 10 -13.86 -3.98 -14.91
CA ASN A 10 -13.34 -2.62 -14.67
C ASN A 10 -12.55 -2.44 -13.34
N LYS A 11 -12.63 -3.38 -12.38
CA LYS A 11 -11.95 -3.23 -11.08
C LYS A 11 -10.47 -3.63 -11.08
N LYS A 12 -10.09 -4.57 -11.96
CA LYS A 12 -8.72 -5.11 -11.98
C LYS A 12 -7.77 -4.14 -12.69
N GLU A 13 -8.26 -3.55 -13.78
CA GLU A 13 -7.53 -2.55 -14.57
C GLU A 13 -7.32 -1.24 -13.79
N SER A 14 -8.31 -0.79 -13.02
CA SER A 14 -8.15 0.40 -12.17
C SER A 14 -7.10 0.19 -11.08
N ALA A 15 -7.09 -0.96 -10.42
CA ALA A 15 -6.12 -1.27 -9.36
C ALA A 15 -4.68 -1.40 -9.90
N GLU A 16 -4.52 -1.89 -11.13
CA GLU A 16 -3.22 -1.98 -11.81
C GLU A 16 -2.69 -0.59 -12.18
N ARG A 17 -3.56 0.30 -12.69
CA ARG A 17 -3.23 1.71 -12.92
C ARG A 17 -2.87 2.45 -11.64
N ASP A 18 -3.60 2.23 -10.55
CA ASP A 18 -3.32 2.83 -9.25
C ASP A 18 -1.95 2.39 -8.73
N TYR A 19 -1.63 1.10 -8.88
CA TYR A 19 -0.32 0.56 -8.52
C TYR A 19 0.80 1.18 -9.37
N GLU A 20 0.64 1.24 -10.69
CA GLU A 20 1.64 1.84 -11.59
C GLU A 20 1.89 3.32 -11.24
N TYR A 21 0.82 4.07 -10.98
CA TYR A 21 0.90 5.46 -10.57
C TYR A 21 1.64 5.62 -9.23
N CYS A 22 1.32 4.78 -8.25
CA CYS A 22 2.03 4.76 -6.97
C CYS A 22 3.53 4.52 -7.17
N VAL A 23 3.93 3.53 -7.97
CA VAL A 23 5.35 3.23 -8.24
C VAL A 23 6.06 4.43 -8.89
N LYS A 24 5.40 5.11 -9.82
CA LYS A 24 5.96 6.32 -10.48
C LYS A 24 6.22 7.44 -9.49
N VAL A 25 5.25 7.75 -8.61
CA VAL A 25 5.39 8.81 -7.61
C VAL A 25 6.48 8.47 -6.59
N ILE A 26 6.53 7.23 -6.11
CA ILE A 26 7.55 6.78 -5.15
C ILE A 26 8.98 6.88 -5.75
N ARG A 27 9.16 6.51 -7.03
CA ARG A 27 10.43 6.73 -7.74
C ARG A 27 10.75 8.21 -7.92
N TRP A 28 9.76 9.02 -8.25
CA TRP A 28 9.95 10.47 -8.38
C TRP A 28 10.40 11.12 -7.07
N LEU A 29 9.82 10.73 -5.92
CA LEU A 29 10.23 11.22 -4.60
C LEU A 29 11.69 10.86 -4.26
N GLU A 30 12.14 9.66 -4.61
CA GLU A 30 13.54 9.26 -4.48
C GLU A 30 14.44 10.11 -5.39
N CYS A 31 14.09 10.25 -6.67
CA CYS A 31 14.87 11.06 -7.62
C CYS A 31 14.92 12.54 -7.23
N ALA A 32 13.89 13.06 -6.56
CA ALA A 32 13.85 14.41 -6.02
C ALA A 32 14.68 14.58 -4.72
N GLY A 33 15.30 13.51 -4.20
CA GLY A 33 16.10 13.53 -2.97
C GLY A 33 15.27 13.68 -1.69
N ARG A 34 13.95 13.48 -1.76
CA ARG A 34 13.02 13.60 -0.62
C ARG A 34 12.83 12.28 0.12
N MET A 35 13.16 11.16 -0.54
CA MET A 35 12.99 9.81 -0.03
C MET A 35 14.28 9.02 -0.17
N GLU A 36 14.70 8.34 0.88
CA GLU A 36 15.88 7.48 0.83
C GLU A 36 15.63 6.23 -0.01
N LYS A 37 16.66 5.80 -0.76
CA LYS A 37 16.62 4.60 -1.58
C LYS A 37 16.25 3.35 -0.78
N GLU A 38 16.75 3.22 0.45
CA GLU A 38 16.40 2.10 1.32
C GLU A 38 14.93 2.10 1.70
N PHE A 39 14.40 3.26 2.09
CA PHE A 39 12.99 3.41 2.43
C PHE A 39 12.12 3.06 1.22
N ARG A 40 12.45 3.56 0.03
CA ARG A 40 11.75 3.22 -1.22
C ARG A 40 11.69 1.71 -1.46
N VAL A 41 12.80 1.00 -1.33
CA VAL A 41 12.83 -0.48 -1.53
C VAL A 41 11.92 -1.17 -0.52
N LYS A 42 12.04 -0.82 0.77
CA LYS A 42 11.22 -1.40 1.84
C LYS A 42 9.73 -1.11 1.62
N PHE A 43 9.39 0.13 1.31
CA PHE A 43 8.02 0.57 1.03
C PHE A 43 7.42 -0.17 -0.17
N LEU A 44 8.10 -0.18 -1.32
CA LEU A 44 7.58 -0.85 -2.53
C LEU A 44 7.47 -2.36 -2.35
N THR A 45 8.39 -2.98 -1.61
CA THR A 45 8.33 -4.42 -1.28
C THR A 45 7.07 -4.72 -0.46
N TRP A 46 6.83 -3.95 0.60
CA TRP A 46 5.62 -4.08 1.41
C TRP A 46 4.37 -3.78 0.59
N PHE A 47 4.34 -2.69 -0.17
CA PHE A 47 3.19 -2.27 -0.99
C PHE A 47 2.79 -3.32 -2.02
N SER A 48 3.77 -3.99 -2.62
CA SER A 48 3.53 -5.02 -3.64
C SER A 48 3.08 -6.35 -3.04
N LEU A 49 3.73 -6.78 -1.96
CA LEU A 49 3.60 -8.14 -1.42
C LEU A 49 2.63 -8.25 -0.23
N ASN A 50 2.59 -7.24 0.63
CA ASN A 50 1.96 -7.32 1.96
C ASN A 50 0.81 -6.32 2.15
N ALA A 51 0.76 -5.22 1.39
CA ALA A 51 -0.27 -4.21 1.59
C ALA A 51 -1.65 -4.73 1.19
N THR A 52 -2.56 -4.66 2.16
CA THR A 52 -3.98 -4.97 2.02
C THR A 52 -4.67 -4.01 1.05
N PRO A 53 -5.84 -4.38 0.50
CA PRO A 53 -6.62 -3.47 -0.35
C PRO A 53 -6.96 -2.14 0.31
N GLN A 54 -7.13 -2.11 1.64
CA GLN A 54 -7.39 -0.87 2.39
C GLN A 54 -6.14 0.01 2.45
N GLU A 55 -4.99 -0.56 2.83
CA GLU A 55 -3.71 0.17 2.87
C GLU A 55 -3.35 0.74 1.48
N ARG A 56 -3.63 -0.01 0.41
CA ARG A 56 -3.44 0.47 -0.96
C ARG A 56 -4.28 1.70 -1.29
N ARG A 57 -5.55 1.73 -0.84
CA ARG A 57 -6.41 2.91 -1.00
C ARG A 57 -5.90 4.08 -0.19
N VAL A 58 -5.43 3.86 1.04
CA VAL A 58 -4.86 4.91 1.90
C VAL A 58 -3.64 5.54 1.23
N VAL A 59 -2.70 4.74 0.74
CA VAL A 59 -1.53 5.22 -0.01
C VAL A 59 -1.94 6.01 -1.25
N SER A 60 -2.90 5.51 -2.03
CA SER A 60 -3.41 6.21 -3.21
C SER A 60 -4.00 7.59 -2.84
N THR A 61 -4.78 7.66 -1.76
CA THR A 61 -5.32 8.93 -1.25
C THR A 61 -4.21 9.89 -0.82
N PHE A 62 -3.21 9.43 -0.07
CA PHE A 62 -2.09 10.30 0.33
C PHE A 62 -1.37 10.88 -0.89
N ILE A 63 -1.10 10.05 -1.90
CA ILE A 63 -0.48 10.52 -3.14
C ILE A 63 -1.36 11.57 -3.81
N HIS A 64 -2.67 11.34 -3.91
CA HIS A 64 -3.56 12.28 -4.60
C HIS A 64 -3.68 13.63 -3.87
N VAL A 65 -3.68 13.62 -2.54
CA VAL A 65 -3.86 14.82 -1.71
C VAL A 65 -2.55 15.59 -1.50
N LEU A 66 -1.40 14.89 -1.46
CA LEU A 66 -0.12 15.46 -1.06
C LEU A 66 0.92 15.50 -2.19
N ILE A 67 0.54 15.27 -3.45
CA ILE A 67 1.49 15.35 -4.57
C ILE A 67 2.14 16.74 -4.67
N ASP A 68 1.40 17.80 -4.31
CA ASP A 68 1.87 19.19 -4.29
C ASP A 68 2.74 19.51 -3.06
N ASP A 69 2.72 18.64 -2.03
CA ASP A 69 3.61 18.70 -0.86
C ASP A 69 4.42 17.40 -0.73
N PRO A 70 5.50 17.25 -1.51
CA PRO A 70 6.30 16.03 -1.51
C PRO A 70 6.96 15.73 -0.16
N GLY A 71 7.16 16.74 0.70
CA GLY A 71 7.70 16.54 2.06
C GLY A 71 6.67 15.89 2.97
N GLY A 72 5.45 16.45 3.00
CA GLY A 72 4.31 15.87 3.71
C GLY A 72 3.97 14.47 3.23
N LEU A 73 4.02 14.24 1.91
CA LEU A 73 3.77 12.91 1.33
C LEU A 73 4.75 11.86 1.86
N VAL A 74 6.05 12.13 1.88
CA VAL A 74 7.04 11.17 2.40
C VAL A 74 6.80 10.87 3.87
N SER A 75 6.49 11.88 4.69
CA SER A 75 6.19 11.70 6.11
C SER A 75 4.99 10.77 6.31
N GLN A 76 3.87 11.06 5.64
CA GLN A 76 2.64 10.25 5.78
C GLN A 76 2.82 8.82 5.29
N LEU A 77 3.60 8.61 4.21
CA LEU A 77 3.94 7.27 3.73
C LEU A 77 4.81 6.51 4.74
N ALA A 78 5.74 7.17 5.42
CA ALA A 78 6.57 6.56 6.46
C ALA A 78 5.74 6.16 7.68
N ASP A 79 4.86 7.04 8.14
CA ASP A 79 3.96 6.77 9.26
C ASP A 79 3.02 5.59 8.96
N ALA A 80 2.40 5.58 7.78
CA ALA A 80 1.51 4.49 7.36
C ALA A 80 2.26 3.17 7.13
N PHE A 81 3.48 3.22 6.61
CA PHE A 81 4.33 2.04 6.46
C PHE A 81 4.71 1.44 7.81
N MET A 82 5.06 2.28 8.79
CA MET A 82 5.34 1.83 10.14
C MET A 82 4.11 1.20 10.79
N ASP A 83 2.93 1.82 10.67
CA ASP A 83 1.70 1.26 11.22
C ASP A 83 1.32 -0.07 10.57
N GLY A 84 1.38 -0.16 9.23
CA GLY A 84 1.10 -1.40 8.49
C GLY A 84 2.05 -2.54 8.85
N ILE A 85 3.35 -2.26 9.06
CA ILE A 85 4.31 -3.27 9.51
C ILE A 85 4.08 -3.64 10.98
N CYS A 86 3.82 -2.68 11.86
CA CYS A 86 3.58 -2.92 13.28
C CYS A 86 2.30 -3.72 13.52
N ASN A 87 1.24 -3.46 12.75
CA ASN A 87 -0.03 -4.17 12.87
C ASN A 87 0.04 -5.57 12.24
N ASN A 88 0.71 -5.75 11.09
CA ASN A 88 0.90 -7.09 10.52
C ASN A 88 1.77 -8.00 11.41
N LYS A 89 2.73 -7.45 12.16
CA LYS A 89 3.54 -8.22 13.13
C LYS A 89 2.75 -8.75 14.32
N LYS A 90 1.69 -8.07 14.75
CA LYS A 90 0.81 -8.56 15.82
C LYS A 90 -0.08 -9.72 15.37
N SER A 91 -0.49 -9.72 14.10
CA SER A 91 -1.32 -10.79 13.51
C SER A 91 -0.59 -12.14 13.35
N VAL A 92 0.75 -12.15 13.27
CA VAL A 92 1.53 -13.39 13.11
C VAL A 92 1.83 -14.08 14.45
N VAL A 93 1.55 -13.44 15.59
CA VAL A 93 1.81 -14.00 16.94
C VAL A 93 0.56 -14.62 17.59
N GLU A 94 -0.63 -14.57 16.96
CA GLU A 94 -1.84 -15.23 17.47
C GLU A 94 -2.26 -16.49 16.71
N MET A 95 -1.28 -17.31 16.30
CA MET A 95 -1.53 -18.72 15.98
C MET A 95 -0.75 -19.61 16.96
N GLY A 96 -1.09 -19.52 18.25
CA GLY A 96 -0.38 -20.28 19.26
C GLY A 96 -0.79 -20.02 20.70
N PHE A 97 -2.06 -20.21 21.05
CA PHE A 97 -2.38 -20.61 22.43
C PHE A 97 -3.41 -21.73 22.45
N CYS A 98 -2.92 -22.94 22.17
CA CYS A 98 -3.48 -24.14 22.77
C CYS A 98 -3.17 -24.13 24.27
N SER A 99 -4.13 -23.77 25.09
CA SER A 99 -4.29 -24.44 26.38
C SER A 99 -5.72 -24.32 26.87
N ARG A 100 -6.46 -25.39 26.58
CA ARG A 100 -7.38 -26.10 27.47
C ARG A 100 -8.29 -25.24 28.36
N LEU A 101 -9.59 -25.35 28.05
CA LEU A 101 -10.70 -25.49 29.00
C LEU A 101 -10.22 -25.92 30.40
N TRP A 102 -10.42 -25.05 31.38
CA TRP A 102 -10.55 -25.47 32.77
C TRP A 102 -11.92 -25.00 33.28
N HIS A 103 -12.50 -25.92 34.04
CA HIS A 103 -13.86 -26.14 34.50
C HIS A 103 -14.60 -24.92 35.10
#